data_AF-A0A926PGR9-F1
#
_entry.id   AF-A0A926PGR9-F1
#
_cell.length_a   1.000
_cell.length_b   1.000
_cell.length_c   1.000
_cell.angle_alpha   90.00
_cell.angle_beta   90.00
_cell.angle_gamma   90.00
#
_symmetry.space_group_name_H-M   'P 1'
#
loop_
_entity.id
_entity.type
_entity.pdbx_description
1 polymer ?
#
loop_
_entity_poly.entity_id
_entity_poly.type
_entity_poly.pdbx_seq_one_letter_code
_entity_poly.pdbx_strand_id
1 'polypeptide(L)' 'MVTPLQIDETLLQEALALSNHPTATALIEAALREYIQRRKQLKVLELFGTIDYEEEYNYKQQRQKI' A
#
# COMPACT_ATOMS: atom_id res chain seq x y z
N MET A 1 -6.43 8.64 -17.88
CA MET A 1 -5.73 9.19 -19.06
C MET A 1 -4.28 9.35 -18.68
N VAL A 2 -3.38 8.66 -19.39
CA VAL A 2 -1.95 8.59 -19.06
C VAL A 2 -1.23 9.69 -19.85
N THR A 3 -0.61 10.62 -19.14
CA THR A 3 0.29 11.61 -19.74
C THR A 3 1.55 10.87 -20.21
N PRO A 4 2.10 11.13 -21.42
CA PRO A 4 3.32 10.45 -21.86
C PRO A 4 4.46 10.78 -20.89
N LEU A 5 4.76 9.79 -20.05
CA LEU A 5 5.83 9.82 -19.08
C LEU A 5 6.97 9.00 -19.69
N GLN A 6 8.17 9.57 -19.77
CA GLN A 6 9.35 8.81 -20.14
C GLN A 6 9.71 7.89 -18.97
N ILE A 7 9.40 6.62 -19.13
CA ILE A 7 9.73 5.54 -18.19
C ILE A 7 10.79 4.69 -18.88
N ASP A 8 11.77 4.25 -18.12
CA ASP A 8 12.78 3.32 -18.60
C ASP A 8 12.11 2.03 -19.11
N GLU A 9 12.37 1.69 -20.38
CA GLU A 9 11.80 0.52 -21.03
C GLU A 9 12.23 -0.78 -20.35
N THR A 10 13.47 -0.87 -19.86
CA THR A 10 13.94 -2.09 -19.20
C THR A 10 13.21 -2.30 -17.88
N LEU A 11 12.99 -1.22 -17.13
CA LEU A 11 12.23 -1.25 -15.89
C LEU A 11 10.77 -1.63 -16.13
N LEU A 12 10.15 -1.10 -17.19
CA LEU A 12 8.77 -1.41 -17.53
C LEU A 12 8.61 -2.89 -17.97
N GLN A 13 9.56 -3.41 -18.75
CA GLN A 13 9.56 -4.81 -19.17
C GLN A 13 9.75 -5.76 -17.99
N GLU A 14 10.67 -5.45 -17.07
CA GLU A 14 10.86 -6.24 -15.85
C GLU A 14 9.60 -6.23 -14.98
N ALA A 15 9.01 -5.05 -14.77
CA ALA A 15 7.78 -4.93 -14.00
C ALA A 15 6.60 -5.64 -14.69
N LEU A 16 6.49 -5.62 -16.02
CA LEU A 16 5.48 -6.38 -16.77
C LEU A 16 5.69 -7.89 -16.62
N ALA A 17 6.93 -8.37 -16.72
CA ALA A 17 7.26 -9.78 -16.56
C ALA A 17 6.96 -10.31 -15.15
N LEU A 18 7.09 -9.46 -14.12
CA LEU A 18 6.76 -9.79 -12.74
C LEU A 18 5.27 -9.57 -12.40
N SER A 19 4.53 -8.87 -13.25
CA SER A 19 3.12 -8.57 -13.02
C SER A 19 2.20 -9.49 -13.80
N ASN A 20 0.98 -9.69 -13.30
CA ASN A 20 -0.09 -10.33 -14.05
C ASN A 20 -0.88 -9.33 -14.93
N HIS A 21 -0.36 -8.12 -15.16
CA HIS A 21 -1.08 -7.08 -15.88
C HIS A 21 -0.88 -7.19 -17.40
N PRO A 22 -1.97 -7.13 -18.19
CA PRO A 22 -1.88 -7.29 -19.64
C PRO A 22 -1.38 -6.02 -20.36
N THR A 23 -1.40 -4.86 -19.70
CA THR A 23 -1.01 -3.57 -20.31
C THR A 23 -0.13 -2.76 -19.38
N ALA A 24 0.79 -1.98 -19.97
CA ALA A 24 1.64 -1.04 -19.25
C ALA A 24 0.81 -0.01 -18.46
N THR A 25 -0.32 0.44 -19.00
CA THR A 25 -1.20 1.39 -18.32
C THR A 25 -1.82 0.82 -17.05
N ALA A 26 -2.30 -0.43 -17.09
CA ALA A 26 -2.86 -1.10 -15.93
C ALA A 26 -1.78 -1.36 -14.86
N LEU A 27 -0.58 -1.78 -15.30
CA LEU A 27 0.57 -1.94 -14.43
C LEU A 27 0.96 -0.64 -13.72
N ILE A 28 1.08 0.46 -14.47
CA ILE A 28 1.46 1.78 -13.91
C ILE A 28 0.41 2.24 -12.91
N GLU A 29 -0.88 2.08 -13.20
CA GLU A 29 -1.94 2.44 -12.27
C GLU A 29 -1.89 1.60 -10.98
N ALA A 30 -1.70 0.29 -11.11
CA ALA A 30 -1.55 -0.61 -9.96
C ALA A 30 -0.33 -0.25 -9.11
N ALA A 31 0.84 -0.04 -9.73
CA ALA A 31 2.07 0.34 -9.05
C ALA A 31 1.92 1.67 -8.29
N LEU A 32 1.24 2.66 -8.89
CA LEU A 32 0.96 3.94 -8.21
C LEU A 32 0.01 3.76 -7.03
N ARG A 33 -1.02 2.92 -7.15
CA ARG A 33 -1.93 2.61 -6.04
C ARG A 33 -1.18 1.95 -4.88
N GLU A 34 -0.35 0.96 -5.15
CA GLU A 34 0.49 0.30 -4.14
C GLU A 34 1.47 1.27 -3.49
N TYR A 35 2.13 2.11 -4.28
CA TYR A 35 3.06 3.12 -3.78
C TYR A 35 2.38 4.09 -2.81
N ILE A 36 1.20 4.59 -3.19
CA ILE A 36 0.39 5.48 -2.35
C ILE A 36 -0.05 4.72 -1.07
N GLN A 37 -0.53 3.49 -1.21
CA GLN A 37 -0.99 2.69 -0.07
C GLN A 37 0.13 2.44 0.92
N ARG A 38 1.32 2.05 0.44
CA ARG A 38 2.51 1.82 1.28
C ARG A 38 2.87 3.08 2.07
N ARG A 39 2.82 4.25 1.44
CA ARG A 39 3.08 5.53 2.12
C ARG A 39 1.98 5.92 3.11
N LYS A 40 0.72 5.65 2.79
CA LYS A 40 -0.39 5.84 3.74
C LYS A 40 -0.27 4.93 4.95
N GLN A 41 0.13 3.67 4.75
CA GLN A 41 0.33 2.72 5.84
C GLN A 41 1.45 3.17 6.79
N LEU A 42 2.52 3.79 6.28
CA LEU A 42 3.56 4.36 7.13
C LEU A 42 3.04 5.45 8.08
N LYS A 43 1.93 6.14 7.74
CA LYS A 43 1.32 7.13 8.64
C LYS A 43 0.76 6.51 9.92
N VAL A 44 0.56 5.20 9.99
CA VAL A 44 0.21 4.53 11.25
C VAL A 44 1.27 4.81 12.33
N LEU A 45 2.53 5.01 11.93
CA LEU A 45 3.60 5.40 12.86
C LEU A 45 3.35 6.76 13.52
N GLU A 46 2.65 7.67 12.85
CA GLU A 46 2.28 8.98 13.41
C GLU A 46 1.26 8.87 14.54
N LEU A 47 0.52 7.75 14.63
CA LEU A 47 -0.48 7.51 15.68
C LEU A 47 0.14 6.94 16.97
N PHE A 48 1.39 6.49 16.95
CA PHE A 48 2.02 5.96 18.15
C PHE A 48 2.21 7.07 19.19
N GLY A 49 1.71 6.84 20.41
CA GLY A 49 1.76 7.81 21.49
C GLY A 49 0.74 8.95 21.39
N THR A 50 -0.12 8.97 20.37
CA THR A 50 -1.23 9.92 20.26
C THR A 50 -2.58 9.31 20.64
N ILE A 51 -2.64 7.99 20.83
CA ILE A 51 -3.86 7.27 21.17
C ILE A 51 -3.92 7.13 22.69
N ASP A 52 -4.89 7.78 23.31
CA ASP A 52 -5.24 7.57 24.70
C ASP A 52 -6.11 6.31 24.81
N TYR A 53 -5.64 5.33 25.57
CA TYR A 53 -6.37 4.11 25.85
C TYR A 53 -7.08 4.24 27.21
N GLU A 54 -8.32 3.77 27.29
CA GLU A 54 -8.99 3.64 28.58
C GLU A 54 -8.27 2.61 29.45
N GLU A 55 -8.03 2.93 30.72
CA GLU A 55 -7.27 2.08 31.65
C GLU A 55 -7.89 0.69 31.83
N GLU A 56 -9.22 0.60 31.75
CA GLU A 56 -9.97 -0.65 31.89
C GLU A 56 -10.07 -1.46 30.58
N TYR A 57 -9.55 -0.94 29.47
CA TYR A 57 -9.68 -1.59 28.16
C TYR A 57 -8.83 -2.87 28.06
N ASN A 58 -9.49 -4.02 28.11
CA ASN A 58 -8.85 -5.33 27.97
C ASN A 58 -9.05 -5.94 26.56
N TYR A 59 -8.14 -5.60 25.64
CA TYR A 59 -8.10 -6.17 24.28
C TYR A 59 -7.99 -7.71 24.21
N LYS A 60 -7.63 -8.41 25.31
CA LYS A 60 -7.55 -9.88 25.34
C LYS A 60 -8.93 -10.55 25.37
N GLN A 61 -9.98 -9.85 25.82
CA GLN A 61 -11.34 -10.40 25.84
C GLN A 61 -11.85 -10.77 24.44
N GLN A 62 -11.46 -10.03 23.41
CA GLN A 62 -11.82 -10.33 22.02
C GLN A 62 -11.15 -11.61 21.50
N ARG A 63 -9.96 -11.96 21.99
CA ARG A 63 -9.23 -13.17 21.55
C ARG A 63 -9.77 -14.47 22.14
N GLN A 64 -10.49 -14.40 23.25
CA GLN A 64 -11.08 -15.58 23.91
C GLN A 64 -12.41 -16.02 23.27
N LYS A 65 -12.94 -15.25 22.32
CA LYS A 65 -14.19 -15.54 21.61
C LYS A 65 -13.99 -16.25 20.25
N ILE A 66 -12.74 -16.53 19.90
CA ILE A 66 -12.32 -17.30 18.70
C ILE A 66 -11.78 -18.64 19.20
#